data_AF-A0A7X6SIC6-F1
#
_entry.id   AF-A0A7X6SIC6-F1
#
_cell.length_a   1.000
_cell.length_b   1.000
_cell.length_c   1.000
_cell.angle_alpha   90.00
_cell.angle_beta   90.00
_cell.angle_gamma   90.00
#
_symmetry.space_group_name_H-M   'P 1'
#
loop_
_entity.id
_entity.type
_entity.pdbx_description
1 polymer ?
#
loop_
_entity_poly.entity_id
_entity_poly.type
_entity_poly.pdbx_seq_one_letter_code
_entity_poly.pdbx_strand_id
1 'polypeptide(L)'
;MADANSDRRSATDHVQELKSLVVGYAKQETIDPLKTLGRYLRNGVGGALLIGIGVIFLLLALLRGLQSIGSFENNTGALSLIPYAATLVAALVVVGVSLWRITKEDQKGQKP
;
A
#
# COMPACT_ATOMS: atom_id res chain seq x y z
N MET A 1 46.13 41.04 -19.35
CA MET A 1 44.91 40.23 -19.61
C MET A 1 44.70 39.10 -18.58
N ALA A 2 45.27 39.16 -17.37
CA ALA A 2 45.20 38.06 -16.39
C ALA A 2 44.02 38.12 -15.40
N ASP A 3 43.35 39.28 -15.28
CA ASP A 3 42.45 39.59 -14.15
C ASP A 3 41.02 39.02 -14.30
N ALA A 4 40.50 38.92 -15.53
CA ALA A 4 39.13 38.45 -15.78
C ALA A 4 38.92 36.93 -15.56
N ASN A 5 40.00 36.15 -15.42
CA ASN A 5 39.93 34.69 -15.26
C ASN A 5 39.88 34.25 -13.79
N SER A 6 40.45 35.03 -12.87
CA SER A 6 40.39 34.78 -11.42
C SER A 6 39.00 35.05 -10.84
N ASP A 7 38.35 36.15 -11.25
CA ASP A 7 36.98 36.48 -10.81
C ASP A 7 35.94 35.49 -11.31
N ARG A 8 36.09 34.99 -12.55
CA ARG A 8 35.21 33.95 -13.09
C ARG A 8 35.34 32.61 -12.35
N ARG A 9 36.55 32.21 -11.96
CA ARG A 9 36.76 31.00 -11.14
C ARG A 9 36.15 31.17 -9.76
N SER A 10 36.41 32.30 -9.09
CA SER A 10 35.83 32.63 -7.78
C SER A 10 34.29 32.63 -7.80
N ALA A 11 33.67 33.27 -8.79
CA ALA A 11 32.21 33.26 -8.95
C ALA A 11 31.66 31.85 -9.25
N THR A 12 32.37 31.05 -10.04
CA THR A 12 31.97 29.66 -10.33
C THR A 12 32.09 28.78 -9.08
N ASP A 13 33.14 28.97 -8.28
CA ASP A 13 33.37 28.25 -7.02
C ASP A 13 32.30 28.61 -5.98
N HIS A 14 31.93 29.90 -5.86
CA HIS A 14 30.81 30.33 -5.01
C HIS A 14 29.47 29.71 -5.45
N VAL A 15 29.20 29.66 -6.75
CA VAL A 15 27.97 29.03 -7.27
C VAL A 15 27.95 27.52 -6.98
N GLN A 16 29.09 26.84 -7.09
CA GLN A 16 29.23 25.43 -6.71
C GLN A 16 28.97 25.20 -5.22
N GLU A 17 29.51 26.07 -4.37
CA GLU A 17 29.35 26.00 -2.91
C GLU A 17 27.89 26.22 -2.50
N LEU A 18 27.23 27.28 -3.02
CA LEU A 18 25.80 27.54 -2.77
C LEU A 18 24.91 26.38 -3.24
N LYS A 19 25.19 25.84 -4.44
CA LYS A 19 24.49 24.65 -4.93
C LYS A 19 24.68 23.47 -3.98
N SER A 20 25.92 23.24 -3.50
CA SER A 20 26.21 22.14 -2.58
C SER A 20 25.46 22.29 -1.25
N LEU A 21 25.33 23.52 -0.74
CA LEU A 21 24.60 23.84 0.49
C LEU A 21 23.09 23.63 0.33
N VAL A 22 22.50 24.10 -0.78
CA VAL A 22 21.07 23.90 -1.07
C VAL A 22 20.75 22.42 -1.27
N VAL A 23 21.57 21.69 -2.01
CA VAL A 23 21.42 20.24 -2.21
C VAL A 23 21.60 19.49 -0.89
N GLY A 24 22.56 19.90 -0.06
CA GLY A 24 22.79 19.33 1.26
C GLY A 24 21.57 19.50 2.17
N TYR A 25 20.99 20.69 2.21
CA TYR A 25 19.80 20.99 3.00
C TYR A 25 18.57 20.22 2.53
N ALA A 26 18.30 20.23 1.21
CA ALA A 26 17.19 19.47 0.63
C ALA A 26 17.31 17.98 0.95
N LYS A 27 18.53 17.42 0.94
CA LYS A 27 18.77 16.04 1.33
C LYS A 27 18.58 15.84 2.83
N GLN A 28 19.00 16.79 3.66
CA GLN A 28 18.88 16.69 5.11
C GLN A 28 17.43 16.75 5.59
N GLU A 29 16.62 17.63 5.00
CA GLU A 29 15.18 17.70 5.29
C GLU A 29 14.38 16.56 4.68
N THR A 30 14.84 15.92 3.59
CA THR A 30 14.07 14.85 2.92
C THR A 30 14.41 13.43 3.37
N ILE A 31 15.62 13.18 3.88
CA ILE A 31 16.05 11.83 4.29
C ILE A 31 15.24 11.31 5.49
N ASP A 32 15.01 12.17 6.50
CA ASP A 32 14.22 11.81 7.68
C ASP A 32 12.75 11.46 7.35
N PRO A 33 12.01 12.24 6.54
CA PRO A 33 10.68 11.85 6.10
C PRO A 33 10.71 10.60 5.20
N LEU A 34 11.74 10.40 4.36
CA LEU A 34 11.85 9.19 3.53
C LEU A 34 12.03 7.92 4.37
N LYS A 35 12.87 7.98 5.42
CA LYS A 35 13.10 6.85 6.33
C LYS A 35 11.84 6.52 7.13
N THR A 36 11.12 7.55 7.54
CA THR A 36 9.83 7.43 8.23
C THR A 36 8.80 6.79 7.31
N LEU A 37 8.68 7.27 6.08
CA LEU A 37 7.79 6.73 5.06
C LEU A 37 8.12 5.27 4.74
N GLY A 38 9.39 4.92 4.60
CA GLY A 38 9.83 3.53 4.40
C GLY A 38 9.40 2.60 5.53
N ARG A 39 9.44 3.06 6.79
CA ARG A 39 8.95 2.27 7.93
C ARG A 39 7.43 2.10 7.92
N TYR A 40 6.69 3.15 7.58
CA TYR A 40 5.24 3.07 7.41
C TYR A 40 4.85 2.12 6.27
N LEU A 41 5.48 2.23 5.10
CA LEU A 41 5.24 1.35 3.96
C LEU A 41 5.51 -0.10 4.32
N ARG A 42 6.65 -0.40 4.97
CA ARG A 42 7.00 -1.77 5.37
C ARG A 42 5.92 -2.37 6.28
N ASN A 43 5.47 -1.61 7.29
CA ASN A 43 4.46 -2.08 8.22
C ASN A 43 3.09 -2.22 7.52
N GLY A 44 2.75 -1.31 6.60
CA GLY A 44 1.52 -1.37 5.80
C GLY A 44 1.50 -2.58 4.86
N VAL A 45 2.56 -2.79 4.09
CA VAL A 45 2.70 -3.95 3.18
C VAL A 45 2.69 -5.25 3.97
N GLY A 46 3.45 -5.33 5.07
CA GLY A 46 3.46 -6.52 5.93
C GLY A 46 2.08 -6.85 6.48
N GLY A 47 1.35 -5.85 6.99
CA GLY A 47 -0.02 -6.02 7.47
C GLY A 47 -0.98 -6.43 6.36
N ALA A 48 -0.91 -5.78 5.19
CA ALA A 48 -1.76 -6.09 4.04
C ALA A 48 -1.58 -7.54 3.56
N LEU A 49 -0.32 -8.02 3.50
CA LEU A 49 -0.04 -9.42 3.16
C LEU A 49 -0.62 -10.39 4.18
N LEU A 50 -0.42 -10.13 5.47
CA LEU A 50 -0.91 -11.01 6.54
C LEU A 50 -2.44 -11.10 6.52
N ILE A 51 -3.12 -9.96 6.37
CA ILE A 51 -4.58 -9.89 6.27
C ILE A 51 -5.07 -10.58 4.98
N GLY A 52 -4.43 -10.31 3.84
CA GLY A 52 -4.79 -10.93 2.56
C GLY A 52 -4.71 -12.46 2.62
N ILE A 53 -3.62 -12.99 3.17
CA ILE A 53 -3.44 -14.43 3.39
C ILE A 53 -4.52 -14.97 4.33
N GLY A 54 -4.79 -14.29 5.45
CA GLY A 54 -5.85 -14.68 6.39
C GLY A 54 -7.23 -14.74 5.74
N VAL A 55 -7.57 -13.76 4.90
CA VAL A 55 -8.83 -13.75 4.15
C VAL A 55 -8.92 -14.93 3.18
N ILE A 56 -7.83 -15.26 2.48
CA ILE A 56 -7.80 -16.43 1.59
C ILE A 56 -8.08 -17.71 2.40
N PHE A 57 -7.41 -17.91 3.53
CA PHE A 57 -7.66 -19.07 4.38
C PHE A 57 -9.08 -19.12 4.93
N LEU A 58 -9.67 -17.98 5.32
CA LEU A 58 -11.06 -17.91 5.76
C LEU A 58 -12.04 -18.28 4.64
N LEU A 59 -11.82 -17.81 3.41
CA LEU A 59 -12.65 -18.16 2.26
C LEU A 59 -12.52 -19.64 1.92
N LEU A 60 -11.32 -20.20 1.98
CA LEU A 60 -11.09 -21.64 1.79
C LEU A 60 -11.76 -22.47 2.88
N ALA A 61 -11.65 -22.05 4.15
CA ALA A 61 -12.30 -22.72 5.26
C ALA A 61 -13.83 -22.67 5.14
N LEU A 62 -14.39 -21.53 4.74
CA LEU A 62 -15.82 -21.37 4.48
C LEU A 62 -16.27 -22.29 3.34
N LEU A 63 -15.59 -22.25 2.20
CA LEU A 63 -15.92 -23.10 1.05
C LEU A 63 -15.84 -24.57 1.42
N ARG A 64 -14.78 -24.97 2.13
CA ARG A 64 -14.55 -26.35 2.55
C ARG A 64 -15.59 -26.80 3.56
N GLY A 65 -15.90 -25.97 4.55
CA GLY A 65 -16.94 -26.25 5.54
C GLY A 65 -18.30 -26.42 4.89
N LEU A 66 -18.64 -25.56 3.93
CA LEU A 66 -19.92 -25.62 3.23
C LEU A 66 -20.02 -26.85 2.31
N GLN A 67 -18.91 -27.24 1.66
CA GLN A 67 -18.84 -28.49 0.88
C GLN A 67 -18.86 -29.76 1.75
N SER A 68 -18.47 -29.68 3.03
CA SER A 68 -18.51 -30.83 3.95
C SER A 68 -19.89 -31.12 4.55
N ILE A 69 -20.90 -30.28 4.25
CA ILE A 69 -22.27 -30.57 4.65
C ILE A 69 -22.81 -31.67 3.73
N GLY A 70 -23.33 -32.77 4.29
CA GLY A 70 -23.72 -33.97 3.54
C GLY A 70 -24.68 -33.73 2.37
N SER A 71 -25.47 -32.65 2.37
CA SER A 71 -26.34 -32.26 1.23
C SER A 71 -25.57 -31.79 -0.01
N PHE A 72 -24.34 -31.29 0.17
CA PHE A 72 -23.47 -30.76 -0.88
C PHE A 72 -22.24 -31.64 -1.12
N GLU A 73 -21.95 -32.57 -0.20
CA GLU A 73 -20.86 -33.53 -0.32
C GLU A 73 -21.11 -34.48 -1.51
N ASN A 74 -20.15 -34.55 -2.43
CA ASN A 74 -20.19 -35.38 -3.65
C ASN A 74 -21.39 -35.16 -4.58
N ASN A 75 -22.11 -34.05 -4.44
CA ASN A 75 -23.24 -33.72 -5.32
C ASN A 75 -22.71 -33.09 -6.61
N THR A 76 -23.05 -33.66 -7.78
CA THR A 76 -22.68 -33.13 -9.11
C THR A 76 -23.80 -32.33 -9.77
N GLY A 77 -24.96 -32.22 -9.11
CA GLY A 77 -26.12 -31.48 -9.61
C GLY A 77 -26.04 -29.97 -9.36
N ALA A 78 -27.13 -29.25 -9.65
CA ALA A 78 -27.23 -27.80 -9.46
C ALA A 78 -26.97 -27.33 -8.02
N LEU A 79 -27.14 -28.22 -7.03
CA LEU A 79 -26.85 -27.96 -5.62
C LEU A 79 -25.35 -27.74 -5.34
N SER A 80 -24.46 -28.26 -6.18
CA SER A 80 -23.02 -28.02 -6.09
C SER A 80 -22.63 -26.56 -6.27
N LEU A 81 -23.46 -25.75 -6.94
CA LEU A 81 -23.20 -24.32 -7.20
C LEU A 81 -23.35 -23.46 -5.94
N ILE A 82 -24.18 -23.89 -4.99
CA ILE A 82 -24.49 -23.15 -3.76
C ILE A 82 -23.23 -22.81 -2.96
N PRO A 83 -22.32 -23.77 -2.65
CA PRO A 83 -21.13 -23.44 -1.89
C PRO A 83 -20.19 -22.45 -2.59
N TYR A 84 -20.05 -22.55 -3.92
CA TYR A 84 -19.24 -21.61 -4.69
C TYR A 84 -19.88 -20.22 -4.75
N ALA A 85 -21.20 -20.14 -5.00
CA ALA A 85 -21.93 -18.88 -5.04
C ALA A 85 -21.91 -18.18 -3.67
N ALA A 86 -22.11 -18.91 -2.57
CA ALA A 86 -22.04 -18.37 -1.22
C ALA A 86 -20.63 -17.82 -0.90
N THR A 87 -19.58 -18.56 -1.26
CA THR A 87 -18.19 -18.12 -1.06
C THR A 87 -17.88 -16.89 -1.92
N LEU A 88 -18.40 -16.81 -3.15
CA LEU A 88 -18.27 -15.64 -4.01
C LEU A 88 -18.93 -14.41 -3.39
N VAL A 89 -20.16 -14.55 -2.87
CA VAL A 89 -20.85 -13.47 -2.16
C VAL A 89 -20.06 -13.02 -0.95
N ALA A 90 -19.52 -13.96 -0.16
CA ALA A 90 -18.67 -13.62 0.98
C ALA A 90 -17.41 -12.82 0.55
N ALA A 91 -16.76 -13.22 -0.54
CA ALA A 91 -15.62 -12.49 -1.09
C ALA A 91 -16.01 -11.08 -1.54
N LEU A 92 -17.15 -10.91 -2.20
CA LEU A 92 -17.67 -9.60 -2.60
C LEU A 92 -17.99 -8.72 -1.39
N VAL A 93 -18.53 -9.28 -0.30
CA VAL A 93 -18.78 -8.56 0.95
C VAL A 93 -17.47 -8.08 1.55
N VAL A 94 -16.43 -8.93 1.62
CA VAL A 94 -15.12 -8.53 2.12
C VAL A 94 -14.55 -7.37 1.29
N VAL A 95 -14.58 -7.47 -0.04
CA VAL A 95 -14.13 -6.39 -0.94
C VAL A 95 -14.94 -5.11 -0.71
N GLY A 96 -16.27 -5.21 -0.63
CA GLY A 96 -17.14 -4.07 -0.39
C GLY A 96 -16.85 -3.37 0.93
N VAL A 97 -16.64 -4.14 2.01
CA VAL A 97 -16.25 -3.60 3.32
C VAL A 97 -14.88 -2.95 3.27
N SER A 98 -13.91 -3.54 2.59
CA SER A 98 -12.58 -2.95 2.40
C SER A 98 -12.65 -1.61 1.67
N LEU A 99 -13.38 -1.55 0.54
CA LEU A 99 -13.57 -0.31 -0.22
C LEU A 99 -14.32 0.75 0.59
N TRP A 100 -15.35 0.36 1.33
CA TRP A 100 -16.09 1.27 2.21
C TRP A 100 -15.23 1.84 3.33
N ARG A 101 -14.32 1.04 3.89
CA ARG A 101 -13.40 1.51 4.95
C ARG A 101 -12.41 2.53 4.42
N ILE A 102 -11.83 2.28 3.25
CA ILE A 102 -10.88 3.20 2.59
C ILE A 102 -11.55 4.55 2.30
N THR A 103 -12.75 4.53 1.72
CA THR A 103 -13.48 5.77 1.37
C THR A 103 -13.94 6.58 2.60
N LYS A 104 -14.21 5.93 3.74
CA LYS A 104 -14.64 6.63 4.96
C LYS A 104 -13.48 7.34 5.68
N GLU A 105 -12.25 6.90 5.48
CA GLU A 105 -11.05 7.54 6.04
C GLU A 105 -10.74 8.84 5.30
N ASP A 106 -10.88 8.85 3.97
CA ASP A 106 -10.73 10.03 3.11
C ASP A 106 -11.72 11.15 3.52
N GLN A 107 -12.98 10.78 3.76
CA GLN A 107 -14.04 11.71 4.17
C GLN A 107 -13.84 12.32 5.58
N LYS A 108 -13.06 11.68 6.46
CA LYS A 108 -12.76 12.22 7.80
C LYS A 108 -11.65 13.28 7.78
N GLY A 109 -10.73 13.21 6.83
CA GLY A 109 -9.66 14.20 6.66
C GLY A 109 -10.10 15.50 5.99
N GLN A 110 -11.30 15.51 5.39
CA GLN A 110 -11.84 16.64 4.62
C GLN A 110 -12.90 17.46 5.39
N LYS A 111 -13.16 17.16 6.66
CA LYS A 111 -14.02 18.01 7.49
C LYS A 111 -13.24 19.25 7.98
N PRO A 112 -13.70 20.47 7.67
CA PRO A 112 -13.15 21.69 8.26
C PRO A 112 -13.38 21.75 9.77
#